data_AF-A0A6M0SK13-F1
#
_entry.id   AF-A0A6M0SK13-F1
#
_cell.length_a   1.000
_cell.length_b   1.000
_cell.length_c   1.000
_cell.angle_alpha   90.00
_cell.angle_beta   90.00
_cell.angle_gamma   90.00
#
_symmetry.space_group_name_H-M   'P 1'
#
loop_
_entity.id
_entity.type
_entity.pdbx_description
1 polymer ?
#
loop_
_entity_poly.entity_id
_entity_poly.type
_entity_poly.pdbx_seq_one_letter_code
_entity_poly.pdbx_strand_id
1 'polypeptide(L)'
;MNEVEKILRLVQLFDEWLESASEDAIRQNCREQGNVFFLFLESRGIERRWTASLIRKATGYNAAHLWKAVDASVIKEALNSYYLSMQAVSLEEVEQGPSVPIGDIQRIVKGFWS
;
A
#
# COMPACT_ATOMS: atom_id res chain seq x y z
N MET A 1 -9.29 -11.06 5.80
CA MET A 1 -8.01 -10.66 5.21
C MET A 1 -7.56 -9.39 5.91
N ASN A 2 -6.43 -9.43 6.62
CA ASN A 2 -5.87 -8.25 7.26
C ASN A 2 -5.33 -7.26 6.19
N GLU A 3 -5.03 -6.02 6.58
CA GLU A 3 -4.62 -4.98 5.62
C GLU A 3 -3.33 -5.34 4.86
N VAL A 4 -2.38 -6.00 5.53
CA VAL A 4 -1.10 -6.45 4.96
C VAL A 4 -1.31 -7.51 3.90
N GLU A 5 -2.11 -8.54 4.18
CA GLU A 5 -2.49 -9.60 3.23
C GLU A 5 -3.19 -9.03 1.99
N LYS A 6 -4.03 -8.01 2.18
CA LYS A 6 -4.75 -7.34 1.08
C LYS A 6 -3.81 -6.55 0.17
N ILE A 7 -2.77 -5.92 0.74
CA ILE A 7 -1.71 -5.22 -0.01
C ILE A 7 -0.84 -6.23 -0.78
N LEU A 8 -0.47 -7.33 -0.13
CA LEU A 8 0.32 -8.40 -0.74
C LEU A 8 -0.41 -9.01 -1.95
N ARG A 9 -1.71 -9.27 -1.81
CA ARG A 9 -2.56 -9.72 -2.92
C ARG A 9 -2.64 -8.68 -4.03
N LEU A 10 -2.72 -7.39 -3.71
CA LEU A 10 -2.72 -6.33 -4.72
C LEU A 10 -1.42 -6.30 -5.54
N VAL A 11 -0.26 -6.45 -4.89
CA VAL A 11 1.04 -6.47 -5.58
C VAL A 11 1.14 -7.68 -6.53
N GLN A 12 0.72 -8.86 -6.08
CA GLN A 12 0.67 -10.07 -6.92
C GLN A 12 -0.24 -9.88 -8.14
N LEU A 13 -1.40 -9.25 -7.96
CA LEU A 13 -2.32 -8.93 -9.05
C LEU A 13 -1.74 -7.91 -10.03
N PHE A 14 -0.85 -7.05 -9.55
CA PHE A 14 -0.10 -6.13 -10.39
C PHE A 14 0.90 -6.88 -11.27
N ASP A 15 1.59 -7.89 -10.72
CA ASP A 15 2.48 -8.78 -11.48
C ASP A 15 1.71 -9.59 -12.53
N GLU A 16 0.60 -10.24 -12.13
CA GLU A 16 -0.29 -10.96 -13.06
C GLU A 16 -0.77 -10.06 -14.21
N TRP A 17 -1.06 -8.78 -13.92
CA TRP A 17 -1.51 -7.82 -14.92
C TRP A 17 -0.37 -7.39 -15.87
N LEU A 18 0.84 -7.17 -15.34
CA LEU A 18 2.01 -6.82 -16.16
C LEU A 18 2.48 -7.98 -17.05
N GLU A 19 2.35 -9.23 -16.58
CA GLU A 19 2.69 -10.43 -17.36
C GLU A 19 1.66 -10.73 -18.46
N SER A 20 0.40 -10.38 -18.23
CA SER A 20 -0.70 -10.62 -19.18
C SER A 20 -0.95 -9.47 -20.17
N ALA A 21 -0.46 -8.26 -19.87
CA ALA A 21 -0.54 -7.13 -20.77
C ALA A 21 0.66 -7.12 -21.74
N SER A 22 0.41 -7.09 -23.05
CA SER A 22 1.49 -6.92 -24.04
C SER A 22 2.18 -5.56 -23.87
N GLU A 23 3.49 -5.47 -24.14
CA GLU A 23 4.25 -4.19 -24.09
C GLU A 23 3.56 -3.06 -24.89
N ASP A 24 2.93 -3.40 -26.01
CA ASP A 24 2.16 -2.44 -26.82
C ASP A 24 0.87 -1.98 -26.13
N ALA A 25 0.17 -2.87 -25.42
CA ALA A 25 -1.01 -2.51 -24.63
C ALA A 25 -0.67 -1.65 -23.41
N ILE A 26 0.54 -1.81 -22.84
CA ILE A 26 1.10 -0.98 -21.76
C ILE A 26 1.55 0.40 -22.30
N ARG A 27 1.86 0.53 -23.60
CA ARG A 27 2.22 1.82 -24.21
C ARG A 27 1.01 2.63 -24.72
N GLN A 28 -0.12 2.00 -25.08
CA GLN A 28 -1.09 2.67 -25.96
C GLN A 28 -2.22 3.50 -25.30
N ASN A 29 -2.51 3.42 -24.00
CA ASN A 29 -3.29 4.48 -23.34
C ASN A 29 -3.32 4.30 -21.82
N CYS A 30 -2.41 5.01 -21.16
CA CYS A 30 -2.40 5.37 -19.76
C CYS A 30 -3.80 5.61 -19.10
N ARG A 31 -4.76 6.23 -19.82
CA ARG A 31 -6.14 6.43 -19.35
C ARG A 31 -7.02 5.18 -19.35
N GLU A 32 -6.85 4.32 -20.35
CA GLU A 32 -7.62 3.09 -20.51
C GLU A 32 -7.06 2.00 -19.60
N GLN A 33 -5.74 1.90 -19.50
CA GLN A 33 -5.03 0.97 -18.63
C GLN A 33 -5.40 1.11 -17.15
N GLY A 34 -5.48 2.35 -16.63
CA GLY A 34 -5.89 2.56 -15.24
C GLY A 34 -7.29 2.03 -14.97
N ASN A 35 -8.24 2.27 -15.88
CA ASN A 35 -9.61 1.76 -15.72
C ASN A 35 -9.70 0.23 -15.91
N VAL A 36 -8.96 -0.32 -16.88
CA VAL A 36 -8.84 -1.77 -17.13
C VAL A 36 -8.24 -2.47 -15.92
N PHE A 37 -7.19 -1.91 -15.31
CA PHE A 37 -6.61 -2.42 -14.08
C PHE A 37 -7.61 -2.39 -12.92
N PHE A 38 -8.35 -1.29 -12.75
CA PHE A 38 -9.39 -1.21 -11.73
C PHE A 38 -10.54 -2.22 -11.97
N LEU A 39 -10.91 -2.52 -13.22
CA LEU A 39 -11.89 -3.58 -13.56
C LEU A 39 -11.33 -4.98 -13.25
N PHE A 40 -10.06 -5.22 -13.61
CA PHE A 40 -9.35 -6.47 -13.36
C PHE A 40 -9.25 -6.81 -11.86
N LEU A 41 -9.07 -5.78 -11.02
CA LEU A 41 -9.06 -5.90 -9.57
C LEU A 41 -10.46 -6.16 -9.01
N GLU A 42 -11.47 -5.43 -9.50
CA GLU A 42 -12.86 -5.58 -9.07
C GLU A 42 -13.39 -6.99 -9.37
N SER A 43 -13.04 -7.57 -10.53
CA SER A 43 -13.39 -8.94 -10.88
C SER A 43 -12.75 -10.00 -9.97
N ARG A 44 -11.74 -9.61 -9.18
CA ARG A 44 -11.02 -10.47 -8.21
C ARG A 44 -11.33 -10.09 -6.76
N GLY A 45 -12.36 -9.27 -6.54
CA GLY A 45 -12.83 -8.89 -5.21
C GLY A 45 -12.03 -7.77 -4.54
N ILE A 46 -11.19 -7.03 -5.27
CA ILE A 46 -10.50 -5.85 -4.75
C ILE A 46 -11.25 -4.58 -5.14
N GLU A 47 -11.68 -3.83 -4.14
CA GLU A 47 -12.44 -2.59 -4.32
C GLU A 47 -11.58 -1.46 -4.91
N ARG A 48 -12.10 -0.83 -5.96
CA ARG A 48 -11.48 0.30 -6.67
C ARG A 48 -11.14 1.47 -5.76
N ARG A 49 -12.06 1.84 -4.86
CA ARG A 49 -11.89 2.96 -3.92
C ARG A 49 -10.73 2.70 -2.96
N TRP A 50 -10.64 1.48 -2.44
CA TRP A 50 -9.57 1.06 -1.56
C TRP A 50 -8.22 1.10 -2.29
N THR A 51 -8.14 0.54 -3.49
CA THR A 51 -6.91 0.58 -4.30
C THR A 51 -6.48 2.01 -4.65
N ALA A 52 -7.40 2.87 -5.06
CA ALA A 52 -7.09 4.27 -5.36
C ALA A 52 -6.57 5.03 -4.13
N SER A 53 -7.15 4.75 -2.95
CA SER A 53 -6.68 5.31 -1.69
C SER A 53 -5.28 4.81 -1.35
N LEU A 54 -5.00 3.53 -1.55
CA LEU A 54 -3.69 2.94 -1.26
C LEU A 54 -2.60 3.49 -2.20
N ILE A 55 -2.87 3.58 -3.50
CA ILE A 55 -1.97 4.21 -4.47
C ILE A 55 -1.64 5.63 -4.02
N ARG A 56 -2.63 6.41 -3.59
CA ARG A 56 -2.41 7.76 -3.07
C ARG A 56 -1.54 7.77 -1.81
N LYS A 57 -1.71 6.83 -0.89
CA LYS A 57 -0.84 6.71 0.30
C LYS A 57 0.60 6.37 -0.09
N ALA A 58 0.77 5.44 -1.03
CA ALA A 58 2.09 4.96 -1.46
C ALA A 58 2.88 5.98 -2.29
N THR A 59 2.19 6.81 -3.08
CA THR A 59 2.83 7.70 -4.07
C THR A 59 2.68 9.18 -3.76
N GLY A 60 1.72 9.56 -2.92
CA GLY A 60 1.33 10.95 -2.67
C GLY A 60 0.37 11.55 -3.72
N TYR A 61 0.11 10.88 -4.84
CA TYR A 61 -0.67 11.44 -5.95
C TYR A 61 -1.99 10.69 -6.19
N ASN A 62 -2.95 11.36 -6.85
CA ASN A 62 -4.17 10.70 -7.27
C ASN A 62 -3.85 9.64 -8.34
N ALA A 63 -4.34 8.41 -8.15
CA ALA A 63 -4.15 7.31 -9.10
C ALA A 63 -4.52 7.72 -10.53
N ALA A 64 -5.65 8.40 -10.74
CA ALA A 64 -6.11 8.83 -12.07
C ALA A 64 -5.18 9.86 -12.74
N HIS A 65 -4.33 10.55 -11.99
CA HIS A 65 -3.30 11.46 -12.51
C HIS A 65 -1.99 10.72 -12.76
N LEU A 66 -1.59 9.84 -11.84
CA LEU A 66 -0.41 8.98 -12.00
C LEU A 66 -0.48 8.16 -13.27
N TRP A 67 -1.61 7.48 -13.49
CA TRP A 67 -1.79 6.65 -14.67
C TRP A 67 -1.60 7.40 -15.98
N LYS A 68 -1.71 8.74 -16.02
CA LYS A 68 -1.48 9.57 -17.22
C LYS A 68 -0.02 9.93 -17.46
N ALA A 69 0.81 9.83 -16.44
CA ALA A 69 2.15 10.43 -16.41
C ALA A 69 3.26 9.41 -16.16
N VAL A 70 2.94 8.24 -15.61
CA VAL A 70 3.92 7.21 -15.28
C VAL A 70 3.43 5.84 -15.70
N ASP A 71 4.39 4.95 -15.99
CA ASP A 71 4.12 3.56 -16.33
C ASP A 71 3.61 2.77 -15.12
N ALA A 72 2.89 1.70 -15.43
CA ALA A 72 2.38 0.74 -14.45
C ALA A 72 3.46 0.21 -13.50
N SER A 73 4.66 -0.09 -14.02
CA SER A 73 5.79 -0.60 -13.23
C SER A 73 6.20 0.34 -12.09
N VAL A 74 6.19 1.65 -12.33
CA VAL A 74 6.52 2.67 -11.32
C VAL A 74 5.50 2.66 -10.17
N ILE A 75 4.22 2.48 -10.50
CA ILE A 75 3.15 2.39 -9.49
C ILE A 75 3.31 1.10 -8.66
N LYS A 76 3.68 -0.02 -9.30
CA LYS A 76 3.99 -1.28 -8.61
C LYS A 76 5.13 -1.12 -7.62
N GLU A 77 6.24 -0.51 -8.04
CA GLU A 77 7.40 -0.28 -7.19
C GLU A 77 7.03 0.57 -5.96
N ALA A 78 6.27 1.65 -6.15
CA ALA A 78 5.81 2.48 -5.05
C ALA A 78 4.91 1.71 -4.05
N LEU A 79 4.00 0.86 -4.55
CA LEU A 79 3.17 0.00 -3.70
C LEU A 79 4.01 -1.03 -2.94
N ASN A 80 5.04 -1.58 -3.56
CA ASN A 80 5.95 -2.54 -2.93
C ASN A 80 6.82 -1.86 -1.85
N SER A 81 7.36 -0.67 -2.12
CA SER A 81 8.07 0.14 -1.11
C SER A 81 7.16 0.51 0.06
N TYR A 82 5.91 0.88 -0.21
CA TYR A 82 4.92 1.16 0.82
C TYR A 82 4.64 -0.07 1.69
N TYR A 83 4.42 -1.24 1.06
CA TYR A 83 4.27 -2.51 1.76
C TYR A 83 5.46 -2.83 2.68
N LEU A 84 6.69 -2.72 2.16
CA LEU A 84 7.91 -2.96 2.95
C LEU A 84 8.02 -1.99 4.14
N SER A 85 7.62 -0.72 3.97
CA SER A 85 7.63 0.26 5.06
C SER A 85 6.63 -0.08 6.17
N MET A 86 5.45 -0.59 5.81
CA MET A 86 4.46 -1.08 6.80
C MET A 86 4.96 -2.31 7.56
N GLN A 87 5.70 -3.20 6.89
CA GLN A 87 6.31 -4.34 7.55
C GLN A 87 7.43 -3.93 8.52
N ALA A 88 8.26 -2.96 8.12
CA ALA A 88 9.32 -2.45 8.98
C ALA A 88 8.75 -1.77 10.24
N VAL A 89 7.71 -0.95 10.10
CA VAL A 89 7.00 -0.34 11.25
C VAL A 89 6.39 -1.42 12.15
N SER A 90 5.75 -2.46 11.56
CA SER A 90 5.18 -3.54 12.35
C SER A 90 6.24 -4.36 13.11
N LEU A 91 7.47 -4.45 12.61
CA LEU A 91 8.59 -5.09 13.31
C LEU A 91 9.11 -4.19 14.44
N GLU A 92 9.25 -2.89 14.20
CA GLU A 92 9.63 -1.91 15.24
C GLU A 92 8.59 -1.84 16.37
N GLU A 93 7.28 -1.90 16.07
CA GLU A 93 6.21 -1.92 17.07
C GLU A 93 6.22 -3.22 17.91
N VAL A 94 6.61 -4.34 17.32
CA VAL A 94 6.76 -5.62 18.03
C VAL A 94 8.01 -5.63 18.90
N GLU A 95 9.12 -5.04 18.42
CA GLU A 95 10.35 -4.88 19.22
C GLU A 95 10.18 -3.89 20.38
N GLN A 96 9.29 -2.89 20.26
CA GLN A 96 9.07 -1.89 21.30
C GLN A 96 8.08 -2.30 22.42
N GLY A 97 7.41 -3.45 22.32
CA GLY A 97 6.47 -3.94 23.36
C GLY A 97 5.35 -2.92 23.68
N PRO A 98 4.44 -3.20 24.64
CA PRO A 98 3.41 -2.23 25.00
C PRO A 98 4.09 -0.99 25.59
N SER A 99 4.10 0.12 24.84
CA SER A 99 4.58 1.39 25.31
C SER A 99 3.73 1.80 26.51
N VAL A 100 4.28 1.66 27.72
CA VAL A 100 3.69 2.26 28.92
C VAL A 100 3.59 3.76 28.62
N PRO A 101 2.39 4.37 28.66
CA PRO A 101 2.25 5.79 28.40
C PRO A 101 3.19 6.55 29.34
N ILE A 102 3.93 7.53 28.81
CA ILE A 102 4.90 8.33 29.60
C ILE A 102 4.24 8.95 30.85
N GLY A 103 2.91 9.15 30.85
CA GLY A 103 2.13 9.56 32.01
C GLY A 103 2.10 8.56 33.18
N ASP A 104 2.18 7.25 32.91
CA ASP A 104 2.19 6.20 33.94
C ASP A 104 3.57 5.98 34.56
N ILE A 105 4.65 6.25 33.81
CA ILE A 105 6.03 6.22 34.34
C ILE A 105 6.20 7.26 35.46
N GLN A 106 5.58 8.44 35.34
CA GLN A 106 5.63 9.47 36.39
C GLN A 106 4.92 9.04 37.68
N ARG A 107 3.91 8.16 37.60
CA ARG A 107 3.18 7.67 38.77
C ARG A 107 3.95 6.59 39.52
N ILE A 108 4.68 5.74 38.79
CA ILE A 108 5.53 4.69 39.36
C ILE A 108 6.76 5.31 40.07
N VAL A 109 7.37 6.33 39.46
CA VAL A 109 8.57 6.99 40.02
C VAL A 109 8.24 7.85 41.27
N LYS A 110 7.05 8.45 41.34
CA LYS A 110 6.63 9.23 42.52
C LYS A 110 6.25 8.41 43.75
N GLY A 111 5.98 7.10 43.60
CA GLY A 111 5.59 6.23 44.71
C GLY A 111 6.76 5.61 45.50
N PHE A 112 8.00 5.80 45.05
CA PHE A 112 9.19 5.20 45.68
C PHE A 112 9.98 6.15 46.58
N TRP A 113 9.54 7.41 46.70
CA TRP A 113 10.12 8.42 47.61
C TRP A 113 9.01 9.09 48.43
N SER A 114 8.26 8.28 49.18
CA SER A 114 7.42 8.71 50.30
C SER A 114 7.67 7.79 51.48
#